data_AF-A0A6J6U9R9-F1
#
_entry.id   AF-A0A6J6U9R9-F1
#
_cell.length_a   1.000
_cell.length_b   1.000
_cell.length_c   1.000
_cell.angle_alpha   90.00
_cell.angle_beta   90.00
_cell.angle_gamma   90.00
#
_symmetry.space_group_name_H-M   'P 1'
#
loop_
_entity.id
_entity.type
_entity.pdbx_description
1 polymer ?
#
loop_
_entity_poly.entity_id
_entity_poly.type
_entity_poly.pdbx_seq_one_letter_code
_entity_poly.pdbx_strand_id
1 'polypeptide(L)'
;MTHHDLPATFLTERFTNADGDEDMVIGGLLHDAAEDHGGEARLHDIGKRYGTAVEGYVRACSDYLGDDPSPKPPWRPRKEASLARLLNESVATVTVSMADKVHNARSIITDLHNGLWVFDKFKAAPEDTIWYYTSCLEIAQAKSVSPALVTPLERAVQGMSDEVAAWPERESASAAPLSRARQGKV
;
A
#
# COMPACT_ATOMS: atom_id res chain seq x y z
N MET A 1 9.50 6.36 12.82
CA MET A 1 9.28 5.17 11.98
C MET A 1 8.44 4.20 12.79
N THR A 2 7.14 4.19 12.57
CA THR A 2 6.29 3.06 13.01
C THR A 2 6.47 2.00 11.94
N HIS A 3 7.20 0.93 12.27
CA HIS A 3 7.25 -0.27 11.43
C HIS A 3 5.81 -0.74 11.23
N HIS A 4 5.39 -0.78 9.97
CA HIS A 4 4.05 -1.15 9.58
C HIS A 4 4.03 -2.64 9.23
N ASP A 5 4.59 -3.46 10.12
CA ASP A 5 4.50 -4.91 9.99
C ASP A 5 3.01 -5.26 9.92
N LEU A 6 2.59 -5.79 8.78
CA LEU A 6 1.28 -6.38 8.62
C LEU A 6 1.10 -7.39 9.75
N PRO A 7 0.13 -7.22 10.67
CA PRO A 7 -0.07 -8.20 11.72
C PRO A 7 -0.33 -9.54 11.03
N ALA A 8 0.40 -10.58 11.43
CA ALA A 8 0.39 -11.88 10.76
C ALA A 8 -1.03 -12.44 10.57
N THR A 9 -1.95 -12.10 11.47
CA THR A 9 -3.38 -12.40 11.40
C THR A 9 -4.09 -11.79 10.18
N PHE A 10 -3.75 -10.55 9.81
CA PHE A 10 -4.34 -9.86 8.65
C PHE A 10 -3.95 -10.54 7.34
N LEU A 11 -2.67 -10.90 7.19
CA LEU A 11 -2.19 -11.59 6.00
C LEU A 11 -2.79 -13.00 5.89
N THR A 12 -2.83 -13.72 7.01
CA THR A 12 -3.40 -15.07 7.03
C THR A 12 -4.87 -15.05 6.62
N GLU A 13 -5.68 -14.16 7.20
CA GLU A 13 -7.11 -14.03 6.85
C GLU A 13 -7.33 -13.65 5.39
N ARG A 14 -6.49 -12.77 4.83
CA ARG A 14 -6.60 -12.35 3.44
C ARG A 14 -6.19 -13.43 2.45
N PHE A 15 -5.12 -14.16 2.72
CA PHE A 15 -4.69 -15.25 1.86
C PHE A 15 -5.62 -16.46 1.96
N THR A 16 -6.17 -16.79 3.13
CA THR A 16 -7.18 -17.85 3.24
C THR A 16 -8.44 -17.57 2.42
N ASN A 17 -8.81 -16.30 2.24
CA ASN A 17 -9.96 -15.88 1.45
C ASN A 17 -9.62 -15.57 -0.03
N ALA A 18 -8.33 -15.66 -0.40
CA ALA A 18 -7.81 -15.36 -1.73
C ALA A 18 -7.04 -16.54 -2.33
N ASP A 19 -7.33 -17.77 -1.88
CA ASP A 19 -6.72 -19.02 -2.35
C ASP A 19 -5.17 -19.06 -2.20
N GLY A 20 -4.63 -18.40 -1.18
CA GLY A 20 -3.19 -18.31 -0.95
C GLY A 20 -2.59 -19.59 -0.35
N ASP A 21 -1.42 -19.97 -0.86
CA ASP A 21 -0.62 -21.06 -0.31
C ASP A 21 0.36 -20.58 0.79
N GLU A 22 1.09 -21.53 1.40
CA GLU A 22 2.06 -21.24 2.46
C GLU A 22 3.13 -20.25 2.00
N ASP A 23 3.64 -20.40 0.78
CA ASP A 23 4.67 -19.52 0.23
C ASP A 23 4.15 -18.08 0.06
N MET A 24 2.90 -17.91 -0.38
CA MET A 24 2.26 -16.60 -0.48
C MET A 24 2.10 -15.93 0.89
N VAL A 25 1.73 -16.70 1.92
CA VAL A 25 1.64 -16.20 3.29
C VAL A 25 3.01 -15.77 3.80
N ILE A 26 4.05 -16.59 3.61
CA ILE A 26 5.43 -16.25 3.99
C ILE A 26 5.91 -15.01 3.24
N GLY A 27 5.64 -14.94 1.93
CA GLY A 27 5.98 -13.79 1.08
C GLY A 27 5.35 -12.50 1.58
N GLY A 28 4.06 -12.54 1.94
CA GLY A 28 3.37 -11.39 2.54
C GLY A 28 3.97 -11.00 3.90
N LEU A 29 4.30 -11.98 4.75
CA LEU A 29 4.89 -11.71 6.08
C LEU A 29 6.28 -11.05 5.96
N LEU A 30 7.01 -11.34 4.88
CA LEU A 30 8.37 -10.86 4.64
C LEU A 30 8.44 -9.69 3.65
N HIS A 31 7.31 -9.11 3.23
CA HIS A 31 7.23 -8.15 2.12
C HIS A 31 8.20 -6.95 2.23
N ASP A 32 8.39 -6.41 3.43
CA ASP A 32 9.29 -5.28 3.70
C ASP A 32 10.71 -5.68 4.08
N ALA A 33 10.96 -6.96 4.35
CA ALA A 33 12.22 -7.41 4.93
C ALA A 33 13.43 -7.08 4.04
N ALA A 34 13.29 -7.25 2.72
CA ALA A 34 14.36 -6.92 1.79
C ALA A 34 14.55 -5.41 1.63
N GLU A 35 13.47 -4.64 1.46
CA GLU A 35 13.55 -3.20 1.27
C GLU A 35 14.12 -2.46 2.50
N ASP A 36 13.71 -2.86 3.70
CA ASP A 36 14.09 -2.15 4.93
C ASP A 36 15.36 -2.70 5.59
N HIS A 37 15.74 -3.96 5.31
CA HIS A 37 16.75 -4.67 6.13
C HIS A 37 17.81 -5.46 5.34
N GLY A 38 18.20 -4.99 4.14
CA GLY A 38 19.43 -5.43 3.46
C GLY A 38 19.32 -5.76 1.98
N GLY A 39 18.36 -5.16 1.28
CA GLY A 39 18.19 -5.15 -0.17
C GLY A 39 18.33 -6.52 -0.83
N GLU A 40 19.12 -6.56 -1.90
CA GLU A 40 19.28 -7.77 -2.72
C GLU A 40 19.91 -8.93 -1.95
N ALA A 41 20.85 -8.65 -1.03
CA ALA A 41 21.46 -9.68 -0.20
C ALA A 41 20.41 -10.34 0.71
N ARG A 42 19.55 -9.54 1.35
CA ARG A 42 18.45 -10.05 2.17
C ARG A 42 17.47 -10.86 1.36
N LEU A 43 17.13 -10.41 0.16
CA LEU A 43 16.20 -11.08 -0.73
C LEU A 43 16.72 -12.46 -1.14
N HIS A 44 18.00 -12.56 -1.48
CA HIS A 44 18.64 -13.84 -1.79
C HIS A 44 18.68 -14.79 -0.58
N ASP A 45 18.89 -14.28 0.62
CA ASP A 45 18.83 -15.07 1.85
C ASP A 45 17.42 -15.60 2.16
N ILE A 46 16.38 -14.83 1.83
CA ILE A 46 14.98 -15.29 1.88
C ILE A 46 14.79 -16.46 0.91
N GLY A 47 15.27 -16.34 -0.33
CA GLY A 47 15.21 -17.41 -1.33
C GLY A 47 15.89 -18.70 -0.90
N LYS A 48 17.05 -18.61 -0.24
CA LYS A 48 17.75 -19.79 0.32
C LYS A 48 16.97 -20.49 1.43
N ARG A 49 16.23 -19.74 2.25
CA ARG A 49 15.55 -20.28 3.44
C ARG A 49 14.15 -20.79 3.14
N TYR A 50 13.43 -20.10 2.25
CA TYR A 50 12.00 -20.29 2.01
C TYR A 50 11.67 -20.62 0.55
N GLY A 51 12.67 -20.67 -0.33
CA GLY A 51 12.50 -21.02 -1.74
C GLY A 51 12.32 -19.84 -2.67
N THR A 52 12.47 -20.11 -3.97
CA THR A 52 12.46 -19.08 -5.03
C THR A 52 11.10 -18.43 -5.23
N ALA A 53 10.00 -19.12 -4.89
CA ALA A 53 8.65 -18.55 -4.94
C ALA A 53 8.52 -17.40 -3.94
N VAL A 54 8.89 -17.63 -2.68
CA VAL A 54 8.89 -16.61 -1.62
C VAL A 54 9.80 -15.44 -1.96
N GLU A 55 10.99 -15.69 -2.49
CA GLU A 55 11.87 -14.62 -2.99
C GLU A 55 11.17 -13.75 -4.05
N GLY A 56 10.51 -14.39 -5.03
CA GLY A 56 9.75 -13.69 -6.07
C GLY A 56 8.62 -12.84 -5.49
N TYR A 57 7.90 -13.35 -4.50
CA TYR A 57 6.82 -12.62 -3.83
C TYR A 57 7.31 -11.40 -3.05
N VAL A 58 8.39 -11.55 -2.27
CA VAL A 58 8.99 -10.43 -1.54
C VAL A 58 9.50 -9.38 -2.53
N ARG A 59 10.18 -9.80 -3.60
CA ARG A 59 10.63 -8.89 -4.68
C ARG A 59 9.47 -8.12 -5.31
N ALA A 60 8.32 -8.76 -5.50
CA ALA A 60 7.10 -8.15 -6.04
C ALA A 60 6.49 -7.08 -5.13
N CYS A 61 6.68 -7.22 -3.82
CA CYS A 61 6.23 -6.22 -2.85
C CYS A 61 7.23 -5.08 -2.69
N SER A 62 8.52 -5.35 -2.87
CA SER A 62 9.56 -4.31 -2.75
C SER A 62 9.52 -3.31 -3.91
N ASP A 63 9.55 -2.04 -3.54
CA ASP A 63 9.55 -0.84 -4.37
C ASP A 63 10.98 -0.39 -4.73
N TYR A 64 11.94 -0.66 -3.83
CA TYR A 64 13.36 -0.41 -4.07
C TYR A 64 14.24 -1.35 -3.25
N LEU A 65 15.23 -1.97 -3.88
CA LEU A 65 16.15 -2.94 -3.27
C LEU A 65 17.60 -2.48 -3.28
N GLY A 66 17.84 -1.17 -3.40
CA GLY A 66 19.20 -0.65 -3.45
C GLY A 66 19.88 -0.69 -2.10
N ASP A 67 21.10 -1.21 -2.09
CA ASP A 67 22.01 -1.26 -0.93
C ASP A 67 22.95 -0.03 -0.85
N ASP A 68 22.82 0.91 -1.79
CA ASP A 68 23.69 2.09 -1.89
C ASP A 68 23.15 3.25 -1.03
N PRO A 69 23.99 3.97 -0.25
CA PRO A 69 23.60 5.20 0.44
C PRO A 69 23.03 6.32 -0.46
N SER A 70 23.03 6.16 -1.78
CA SER A 70 22.36 7.06 -2.72
C SER A 70 20.88 7.30 -2.35
N PRO A 71 20.38 8.54 -2.50
CA PRO A 71 18.99 8.85 -2.19
C PRO A 71 18.06 8.02 -3.09
N LYS A 72 17.04 7.41 -2.46
CA LYS A 72 16.00 6.62 -3.16
C LYS A 72 15.48 7.43 -4.37
N PRO A 73 15.41 6.84 -5.58
CA PRO A 73 14.96 7.55 -6.77
C PRO A 73 13.60 8.23 -6.60
N PRO A 74 13.24 9.19 -7.47
CA PRO A 74 11.92 9.84 -7.42
C PRO A 74 10.77 8.84 -7.40
N TRP A 75 9.67 9.19 -6.73
CA TRP A 75 8.56 8.28 -6.47
C TRP A 75 7.88 7.76 -7.74
N ARG A 76 7.53 8.67 -8.66
CA ARG A 76 6.77 8.36 -9.86
C ARG A 76 7.48 7.33 -10.78
N PRO A 77 8.76 7.51 -11.17
CA PRO A 77 9.49 6.51 -11.97
C PRO A 77 9.56 5.13 -11.33
N ARG A 78 9.71 5.04 -9.99
CA ARG A 78 9.72 3.75 -9.29
C ARG A 78 8.38 3.06 -9.37
N LYS A 79 7.28 3.81 -9.21
CA LYS A 79 5.92 3.26 -9.32
C LYS A 79 5.61 2.82 -10.75
N GLU A 80 6.04 3.56 -11.76
CA GLU A 80 5.91 3.15 -13.17
C GLU A 80 6.65 1.83 -13.44
N ALA A 81 7.90 1.70 -12.96
CA ALA A 81 8.65 0.45 -13.08
C ALA A 81 8.00 -0.73 -12.33
N SER A 82 7.45 -0.46 -11.13
CA SER A 82 6.69 -1.45 -10.35
C SER A 82 5.45 -1.95 -11.10
N LEU A 83 4.66 -1.05 -11.69
CA LEU A 83 3.47 -1.40 -12.48
C LEU A 83 3.84 -2.19 -13.75
N ALA A 84 4.87 -1.75 -14.49
CA ALA A 84 5.35 -2.43 -15.69
C ALA A 84 5.80 -3.87 -15.40
N ARG A 85 6.42 -4.11 -14.23
CA ARG A 85 6.79 -5.44 -13.77
C ARG A 85 5.57 -6.28 -13.42
N LEU A 86 4.65 -5.77 -12.61
CA LEU A 86 3.44 -6.50 -12.17
C LEU A 86 2.58 -6.99 -13.35
N LEU A 87 2.55 -6.26 -14.47
CA LEU A 87 1.85 -6.71 -15.69
C LEU A 87 2.36 -8.05 -16.22
N ASN A 88 3.63 -8.38 -16.01
CA ASN A 88 4.28 -9.59 -16.51
C ASN A 88 4.36 -10.71 -15.46
N GLU A 89 3.96 -10.44 -14.22
CA GLU A 89 4.02 -11.40 -13.11
C GLU A 89 2.86 -12.40 -13.14
N SER A 90 3.01 -13.49 -12.39
CA SER A 90 1.97 -14.51 -12.19
C SER A 90 0.80 -13.96 -11.35
N VAL A 91 -0.37 -14.59 -11.43
CA VAL A 91 -1.53 -14.22 -10.60
C VAL A 91 -1.23 -14.33 -9.10
N ALA A 92 -0.45 -15.32 -8.69
CA ALA A 92 -0.04 -15.50 -7.29
C ALA A 92 0.83 -14.34 -6.81
N THR A 93 1.84 -13.95 -7.60
CA THR A 93 2.72 -12.81 -7.30
C THR A 93 1.93 -11.50 -7.22
N VAL A 94 1.02 -11.26 -8.16
CA VAL A 94 0.14 -10.08 -8.13
C VAL A 94 -0.77 -10.14 -6.90
N THR A 95 -1.31 -11.30 -6.53
CA THR A 95 -2.16 -11.48 -5.35
C THR A 95 -1.43 -11.10 -4.06
N VAL A 96 -0.18 -11.54 -3.89
CA VAL A 96 0.64 -11.16 -2.72
C VAL A 96 0.90 -9.64 -2.70
N SER A 97 1.27 -9.06 -3.84
CA SER A 97 1.46 -7.61 -3.96
C SER A 97 0.18 -6.84 -3.63
N MET A 98 -0.99 -7.32 -4.05
CA MET A 98 -2.27 -6.66 -3.77
C MET A 98 -2.67 -6.75 -2.30
N ALA A 99 -2.31 -7.82 -1.59
CA ALA A 99 -2.57 -7.93 -0.16
C ALA A 99 -1.88 -6.80 0.63
N ASP A 100 -0.61 -6.52 0.32
CA ASP A 100 0.12 -5.37 0.83
C ASP A 100 -0.59 -4.05 0.47
N LYS A 101 -0.94 -3.86 -0.81
CA LYS A 101 -1.58 -2.61 -1.26
C LYS A 101 -2.94 -2.35 -0.65
N VAL A 102 -3.75 -3.38 -0.40
CA VAL A 102 -5.03 -3.23 0.30
C VAL A 102 -4.81 -2.67 1.70
N HIS A 103 -3.81 -3.17 2.43
CA HIS A 103 -3.49 -2.69 3.77
C HIS A 103 -2.98 -1.25 3.75
N ASN A 104 -2.03 -0.96 2.86
CA ASN A 104 -1.45 0.37 2.73
C ASN A 104 -2.52 1.40 2.32
N ALA A 105 -3.40 1.08 1.37
CA ALA A 105 -4.49 1.95 0.96
C ALA A 105 -5.49 2.23 2.10
N ARG A 106 -5.84 1.21 2.90
CA ARG A 106 -6.71 1.38 4.08
C ARG A 106 -6.08 2.27 5.14
N SER A 107 -4.77 2.14 5.32
CA SER A 107 -4.00 2.94 6.27
C SER A 107 -3.94 4.39 5.82
N ILE A 108 -3.75 4.63 4.52
CA ILE A 108 -3.84 5.98 3.92
C ILE A 108 -5.21 6.60 4.19
N ILE A 109 -6.32 5.91 3.94
CA ILE A 109 -7.66 6.45 4.23
C ILE A 109 -7.85 6.78 5.71
N THR A 110 -7.40 5.89 6.59
CA THR A 110 -7.51 6.11 8.03
C THR A 110 -6.76 7.38 8.45
N ASP A 111 -5.58 7.60 7.87
CA ASP A 111 -4.76 8.77 8.12
C ASP A 111 -5.30 10.04 7.42
N LEU A 112 -5.95 9.91 6.25
CA LEU A 112 -6.54 11.03 5.49
C LEU A 112 -7.59 11.79 6.29
N HIS A 113 -8.30 11.11 7.19
CA HIS A 113 -9.22 11.77 8.13
C HIS A 113 -8.53 12.84 9.00
N ASN A 114 -7.20 12.76 9.17
CA ASN A 114 -6.41 13.69 9.96
C ASN A 114 -5.70 14.76 9.10
N GLY A 115 -5.76 14.71 7.77
CA GLY A 115 -4.95 15.58 6.93
C GLY A 115 -4.47 15.01 5.61
N LEU A 116 -4.32 15.88 4.61
CA LEU A 116 -3.54 15.57 3.39
C LEU A 116 -2.04 15.37 3.65
N TRP A 117 -1.53 15.74 4.84
CA TRP A 117 -0.12 15.52 5.22
C TRP A 117 0.29 14.04 5.16
N VAL A 118 -0.66 13.11 5.16
CA VAL A 118 -0.39 11.68 4.96
C VAL A 118 0.39 11.42 3.65
N PHE A 119 0.17 12.22 2.60
CA PHE A 119 0.86 12.09 1.32
C PHE A 119 2.34 12.50 1.40
N ASP A 120 2.70 13.40 2.33
CA ASP A 120 4.10 13.82 2.53
C ASP A 120 4.99 12.66 2.97
N LYS A 121 4.43 11.68 3.71
CA LYS A 121 5.14 10.44 4.10
C LYS A 121 5.65 9.67 2.87
N PHE A 122 4.89 9.69 1.79
CA PHE A 122 5.21 8.98 0.55
C PHE A 122 6.08 9.82 -0.40
N LYS A 123 6.27 11.11 -0.11
CA LYS A 123 6.91 12.08 -1.01
C LYS A 123 6.26 12.08 -2.40
N ALA A 124 4.93 12.00 -2.42
CA ALA A 124 4.10 11.94 -3.61
C ALA A 124 2.91 12.87 -3.45
N ALA A 125 2.41 13.41 -4.57
CA ALA A 125 1.17 14.18 -4.55
C ALA A 125 -0.05 13.25 -4.31
N PRO A 126 -1.19 13.77 -3.83
CA PRO A 126 -2.43 13.01 -3.72
C PRO A 126 -2.81 12.31 -5.03
N GLU A 127 -2.72 13.03 -6.16
CA GLU A 127 -3.10 12.56 -7.48
C GLU A 127 -2.19 11.45 -7.97
N ASP A 128 -0.89 11.55 -7.68
CA ASP A 128 0.09 10.51 -7.95
C ASP A 128 -0.22 9.23 -7.17
N THR A 129 -0.53 9.37 -5.88
CA THR A 129 -0.86 8.23 -5.01
C THR A 129 -2.14 7.54 -5.49
N ILE A 130 -3.19 8.29 -5.78
CA ILE A 130 -4.45 7.77 -6.33
C ILE A 130 -4.19 7.06 -7.65
N TRP A 131 -3.46 7.68 -8.59
CA TRP A 131 -3.07 7.06 -9.86
C TRP A 131 -2.42 5.69 -9.66
N TYR A 132 -1.46 5.58 -8.75
CA TYR A 132 -0.75 4.32 -8.52
C TYR A 132 -1.67 3.21 -8.00
N TYR A 133 -2.53 3.50 -7.02
CA TYR A 133 -3.46 2.51 -6.50
C TYR A 133 -4.56 2.15 -7.50
N THR A 134 -5.02 3.10 -8.32
CA THR A 134 -5.92 2.83 -9.45
C THR A 134 -5.27 1.89 -10.46
N SER A 135 -4.02 2.13 -10.86
CA SER A 135 -3.29 1.23 -11.77
C SER A 135 -3.05 -0.15 -11.15
N CYS A 136 -2.79 -0.24 -9.85
CA CYS A 136 -2.71 -1.54 -9.15
C CYS A 136 -4.04 -2.29 -9.21
N LEU A 137 -5.17 -1.60 -9.00
CA LEU A 137 -6.51 -2.16 -9.10
C LEU A 137 -6.81 -2.70 -10.50
N GLU A 138 -6.49 -1.93 -11.54
CA GLU A 138 -6.67 -2.35 -12.94
C GLU A 138 -5.87 -3.61 -13.26
N ILE A 139 -4.61 -3.69 -12.80
CA ILE A 139 -3.78 -4.90 -12.95
C ILE A 139 -4.41 -6.09 -12.23
N ALA A 140 -4.87 -5.90 -10.98
CA ALA A 140 -5.49 -6.95 -10.20
C ALA A 140 -6.75 -7.52 -10.87
N GLN A 141 -7.60 -6.64 -11.42
CA GLN A 141 -8.78 -7.01 -12.18
C GLN A 141 -8.43 -7.76 -13.47
N ALA A 142 -7.47 -7.25 -14.25
CA ALA A 142 -7.02 -7.89 -15.49
C ALA A 142 -6.42 -9.29 -15.25
N LYS A 143 -5.75 -9.49 -14.12
CA LYS A 143 -5.16 -10.77 -13.71
C LYS A 143 -6.14 -11.70 -13.01
N SER A 144 -7.40 -11.30 -12.85
CA SER A 144 -8.45 -12.07 -12.16
C SER A 144 -8.08 -12.41 -10.71
N VAL A 145 -7.46 -11.47 -9.99
CA VAL A 145 -7.22 -11.59 -8.54
C VAL A 145 -8.57 -11.68 -7.82
N SER A 146 -8.61 -12.47 -6.74
CA SER A 146 -9.83 -12.70 -5.95
C SER A 146 -10.53 -11.39 -5.56
N PRO A 147 -11.88 -11.33 -5.66
CA PRO A 147 -12.69 -10.21 -5.15
C PRO A 147 -12.41 -9.87 -3.67
N ALA A 148 -11.92 -10.81 -2.88
CA ALA A 148 -11.53 -10.59 -1.49
C ALA A 148 -10.43 -9.52 -1.33
N LEU A 149 -9.59 -9.31 -2.36
CA LEU A 149 -8.60 -8.24 -2.40
C LEU A 149 -9.03 -7.08 -3.31
N VAL A 150 -9.63 -7.38 -4.47
CA VAL A 150 -10.05 -6.36 -5.43
C VAL A 150 -11.09 -5.41 -4.85
N THR A 151 -12.14 -5.92 -4.21
CA THR A 151 -13.23 -5.06 -3.69
C THR A 151 -12.74 -4.11 -2.59
N PRO A 152 -11.93 -4.53 -1.60
CA PRO A 152 -11.41 -3.61 -0.60
C PRO A 152 -10.41 -2.59 -1.18
N LEU A 153 -9.62 -2.97 -2.20
CA LEU A 153 -8.75 -2.03 -2.89
C LEU A 153 -9.55 -0.98 -3.67
N GLU A 154 -10.58 -1.39 -4.39
CA GLU A 154 -11.50 -0.50 -5.13
C GLU A 154 -12.16 0.50 -4.19
N ARG A 155 -12.74 0.02 -3.08
CA ARG A 155 -13.32 0.90 -2.04
C ARG A 155 -12.29 1.88 -1.49
N ALA A 156 -11.04 1.43 -1.35
CA ALA A 156 -9.98 2.27 -0.84
C ALA A 156 -9.59 3.37 -1.83
N VAL A 157 -9.47 3.05 -3.11
CA VAL A 157 -9.20 4.00 -4.20
C VAL A 157 -10.31 5.05 -4.30
N GLN A 158 -11.57 4.60 -4.25
CA GLN A 158 -12.72 5.51 -4.27
C GLN A 158 -12.70 6.44 -3.04
N GLY A 159 -12.49 5.88 -1.84
CA GLY A 159 -12.43 6.66 -0.61
C GLY A 159 -11.31 7.70 -0.60
N MET A 160 -10.11 7.36 -1.11
CA MET A 160 -9.03 8.34 -1.27
C MET A 160 -9.44 9.49 -2.21
N SER A 161 -10.07 9.16 -3.34
CA SER A 161 -10.50 10.15 -4.33
C SER A 161 -11.57 11.10 -3.76
N ASP A 162 -12.56 10.54 -3.05
CA ASP A 162 -13.65 11.30 -2.44
C ASP A 162 -13.14 12.22 -1.33
N GLU A 163 -12.27 11.72 -0.44
CA GLU A 163 -11.71 12.52 0.65
C GLU A 163 -10.81 13.65 0.16
N VAL A 164 -9.99 13.41 -0.86
CA VAL A 164 -9.16 14.45 -1.48
C VAL A 164 -10.03 15.53 -2.14
N ALA A 165 -11.09 15.14 -2.85
CA ALA A 165 -12.01 16.08 -3.48
C ALA A 165 -12.78 16.93 -2.45
N ALA A 166 -13.18 16.34 -1.31
CA ALA A 166 -13.90 17.01 -0.24
C ALA A 166 -13.00 17.85 0.69
N TRP A 167 -11.67 17.72 0.57
CA TRP A 167 -10.72 18.36 1.48
C TRP A 167 -10.88 19.89 1.64
N PRO A 168 -11.07 20.68 0.56
CA PRO A 168 -11.20 22.14 0.68
C PRO A 168 -12.37 22.58 1.59
N GLU A 169 -13.47 21.82 1.58
CA GLU A 169 -14.64 22.08 2.42
C GLU A 169 -14.37 21.71 3.89
N ARG A 170 -13.67 20.58 4.13
CA ARG A 170 -13.28 20.14 5.48
C ARG A 170 -12.30 21.10 6.15
N GLU A 171 -11.30 21.58 5.41
CA GLU A 171 -10.33 22.55 5.89
C GLU A 171 -11.02 23.86 6.30
N SER A 172 -11.93 24.34 5.46
CA SER A 172 -12.75 25.53 5.74
C SER A 172 -13.63 25.35 6.98
N ALA A 173 -14.24 24.18 7.15
CA ALA A 173 -15.07 23.86 8.33
C ALA A 173 -14.25 23.72 9.62
N SER A 174 -13.04 23.16 9.54
CA SER A 174 -12.12 23.03 10.68
C SER A 174 -11.51 24.37 11.11
N ALA A 175 -11.40 25.33 10.18
CA ALA A 175 -10.87 26.67 10.46
C ALA A 175 -11.94 27.63 11.04
N ALA A 176 -13.23 27.24 11.03
CA ALA A 176 -14.31 28.07 11.55
C ALA A 176 -14.21 28.21 13.09
N PRO A 177 -14.24 29.44 13.65
CA PRO A 177 -14.19 29.63 15.10
C PRO A 177 -15.39 28.95 15.78
N LEU A 178 -15.13 28.16 16.82
CA LEU A 178 -16.17 27.68 17.74
C LEU A 178 -16.83 28.89 18.40
N SER A 179 -17.91 29.42 17.83
CA SER A 179 -18.65 30.52 18.43
C SER A 179 -19.29 30.02 19.73
N ARG A 180 -18.69 30.38 20.87
CA ARG A 180 -19.30 30.21 22.19
C ARG A 180 -20.60 31.02 22.24
N ALA A 181 -21.73 30.34 22.09
CA ALA A 181 -23.01 30.87 22.53
C ALA A 181 -22.96 31.03 24.06
N ARG A 182 -22.58 32.21 24.54
CA ARG A 182 -22.85 32.62 25.92
C ARG A 182 -24.35 32.78 26.05
N GLN A 183 -24.98 31.84 26.77
CA GLN A 183 -26.33 31.98 27.28
C GLN A 183 -26.44 33.28 28.08
N GLY A 184 -27.23 34.23 27.60
CA GLY A 184 -27.71 35.34 28.40
C GLY A 184 -28.70 34.80 29.44
N LYS A 185 -28.31 34.80 30.71
CA LYS A 185 -29.26 34.86 31.81
C LYS A 185 -29.53 36.33 32.10
N VAL A 186 -30.77 36.74 31.90
CA VAL A 186 -31.37 37.94 32.52
C VAL A 186 -32.14 37.46 33.74
#